data_AF-A0A8H4W6G3-F1
#
_entry.id   AF-A0A8H4W6G3-F1
#
_cell.length_a   1.000
_cell.length_b   1.000
_cell.length_c   1.000
_cell.angle_alpha   90.00
_cell.angle_beta   90.00
_cell.angle_gamma   90.00
#
_symmetry.space_group_name_H-M   'P 1'
#
loop_
_entity.id
_entity.type
_entity.pdbx_description
1 polymer ?
#
loop_
_entity_poly.entity_id
_entity_poly.type
_entity_poly.pdbx_seq_one_letter_code
_entity_poly.pdbx_strand_id
1 'polypeptide(L)'
;MSTEHLTKKILDAPYQDFMASLLPLYSSPRVKVRIPSASREYELSKVILWKQSPYFAATFEGEFREGQDQSTTLTEIDGGGDW
;
A
#
# COMPACT_ATOMS: atom_id res chain seq x y z
N MET A 1 -9.59 -0.83 14.84
CA MET A 1 -9.46 -2.21 15.36
C MET A 1 -7.98 -2.52 15.53
N SER A 2 -7.54 -2.92 16.72
CA SER A 2 -6.10 -3.13 17.01
C SER A 2 -5.53 -4.24 16.13
N THR A 3 -4.49 -3.90 15.38
CA THR A 3 -3.75 -4.79 14.49
C THR A 3 -3.19 -6.02 15.21
N GLU A 4 -2.91 -5.91 16.50
CA GLU A 4 -2.42 -6.99 17.37
C GLU A 4 -3.36 -8.21 17.41
N HIS A 5 -4.67 -7.98 17.40
CA HIS A 5 -5.67 -9.07 17.46
C HIS A 5 -5.76 -9.83 16.12
N LEU A 6 -5.51 -9.13 15.00
CA LEU A 6 -5.46 -9.73 13.67
C LEU A 6 -4.20 -10.57 13.49
N THR A 7 -3.05 -10.06 13.96
CA THR A 7 -1.76 -10.74 13.84
C THR A 7 -1.72 -12.07 14.61
N LYS A 8 -2.22 -12.10 15.86
CA LYS A 8 -2.31 -13.35 16.64
C LYS A 8 -3.16 -14.42 15.93
N LYS A 9 -4.32 -14.02 15.40
CA LYS A 9 -5.25 -14.94 14.72
C LYS A 9 -4.67 -15.59 13.47
N ILE A 10 -3.75 -14.92 12.79
CA ILE A 10 -3.16 -15.41 11.55
C ILE A 10 -1.95 -16.31 11.80
N LEU A 11 -1.16 -16.05 12.85
CA LEU A 11 -0.01 -16.89 13.19
C LEU A 11 -0.41 -18.25 13.80
N ASP A 12 -1.60 -18.33 14.41
CA ASP A 12 -2.17 -19.57 14.97
C ASP A 12 -3.05 -20.34 13.95
N ALA A 13 -3.19 -19.84 12.72
CA ALA A 13 -4.01 -20.48 11.69
C ALA A 13 -3.24 -21.62 10.98
N PRO A 14 -3.95 -22.65 10.46
CA PRO A 14 -3.35 -23.67 9.61
C PRO A 14 -2.52 -23.06 8.47
N TYR A 15 -1.42 -23.71 8.08
CA TYR A 15 -0.53 -23.17 7.04
C TYR A 15 -1.25 -22.87 5.72
N GLN A 16 -2.35 -23.57 5.43
CA GLN A 16 -3.19 -23.33 4.25
C GLN A 16 -3.83 -21.94 4.28
N ASP A 17 -4.30 -21.50 5.45
CA ASP A 17 -4.88 -20.16 5.62
C ASP A 17 -3.79 -19.09 5.52
N PHE A 18 -2.59 -19.35 6.06
CA PHE A 18 -1.42 -18.49 5.85
C PHE A 18 -1.05 -18.39 4.37
N MET A 19 -1.01 -19.52 3.65
CA MET A 19 -0.70 -19.56 2.22
C MET A 19 -1.77 -18.83 1.39
N ALA A 20 -3.04 -18.95 1.73
CA ALA A 20 -4.13 -18.31 1.01
C ALA A 20 -4.25 -16.81 1.31
N SER A 21 -3.91 -16.38 2.53
CA SER A 21 -4.17 -15.00 2.98
C SER A 21 -2.93 -14.10 3.00
N LEU A 22 -1.75 -14.61 3.38
CA LEU A 22 -0.54 -13.82 3.61
C LEU A 22 0.46 -13.91 2.47
N LEU A 23 0.75 -15.11 1.96
CA LEU A 23 1.73 -15.27 0.87
C LEU A 23 1.43 -14.39 -0.35
N PRO A 24 0.17 -14.24 -0.82
CA PRO A 24 -0.14 -13.36 -1.93
C PRO A 24 0.23 -11.91 -1.66
N LEU A 25 0.23 -11.48 -0.40
CA LEU A 25 0.59 -10.11 -0.03
C LEU A 25 2.09 -9.86 -0.22
N TYR A 26 2.94 -10.87 0.02
CA TYR A 26 4.39 -10.78 -0.16
C TYR A 26 4.83 -10.95 -1.62
N SER A 27 4.12 -11.78 -2.38
CA SER A 27 4.39 -12.08 -3.78
C SER A 27 3.65 -11.18 -4.77
N SER A 28 2.73 -10.33 -4.30
CA SER A 28 1.99 -9.38 -5.14
C SER A 28 2.96 -8.44 -5.87
N PRO A 29 2.59 -7.99 -7.10
CA PRO A 29 3.27 -6.87 -7.75
C PRO A 29 3.38 -5.68 -6.80
N ARG A 30 4.48 -4.96 -6.97
CA ARG A 30 4.87 -3.86 -6.08
C ARG A 30 4.84 -2.52 -6.82
N VAL A 31 4.68 -1.46 -6.06
CA VAL A 31 4.73 -0.07 -6.51
C VAL A 31 5.73 0.72 -5.68
N LYS A 32 6.25 1.79 -6.26
CA LYS A 32 7.18 2.69 -5.58
C LYS A 32 6.47 3.95 -5.11
N VAL A 33 6.56 4.24 -3.82
CA VAL A 33 6.03 5.47 -3.23
C VAL A 33 7.18 6.28 -2.67
N ARG A 34 7.40 7.46 -3.23
CA ARG A 34 8.40 8.41 -2.77
C ARG A 34 7.76 9.47 -1.88
N ILE A 35 8.39 9.77 -0.76
CA ILE A 35 8.01 10.85 0.15
C ILE A 35 9.20 11.81 0.24
N PRO A 36 9.23 12.87 -0.59
CA PRO A 36 10.39 13.76 -0.68
C PRO A 36 10.71 14.48 0.63
N SER A 37 9.69 14.90 1.40
CA SER A 37 9.90 15.58 2.69
C SER A 37 10.62 14.70 3.71
N ALA A 38 10.41 13.38 3.63
CA ALA A 38 11.10 12.41 4.46
C ALA A 38 12.41 11.89 3.82
N SER A 39 12.72 12.27 2.58
CA SER A 39 13.79 11.68 1.76
C SER A 39 13.75 10.15 1.74
N ARG A 40 12.54 9.58 1.59
CA ARG A 40 12.32 8.12 1.63
C ARG A 40 11.60 7.64 0.39
N GLU A 41 11.94 6.41 -0.01
CA GLU A 41 11.24 5.66 -1.04
C GLU A 41 10.89 4.28 -0.48
N TYR A 42 9.68 3.84 -0.75
CA TYR A 42 9.16 2.56 -0.29
C TYR A 42 8.71 1.73 -1.48
N GLU A 43 9.04 0.43 -1.44
CA GLU A 43 8.49 -0.54 -2.37
C GLU A 43 7.42 -1.36 -1.65
N LEU A 44 6.18 -1.23 -2.11
CA LEU A 44 4.99 -1.66 -1.39
C LEU A 44 4.12 -2.59 -2.24
N SER A 45 3.53 -3.60 -1.60
CA SER A 45 2.59 -4.52 -2.23
C SER A 45 1.29 -3.81 -2.63
N LYS A 46 0.90 -3.93 -3.91
CA LYS A 46 -0.35 -3.35 -4.42
C LYS A 46 -1.58 -3.80 -3.63
N VAL A 47 -1.69 -5.11 -3.38
CA VAL A 47 -2.86 -5.68 -2.69
C VAL A 47 -3.00 -5.12 -1.27
N ILE A 48 -1.90 -4.84 -0.58
CA ILE A 48 -1.93 -4.20 0.74
C ILE A 48 -2.39 -2.74 0.59
N LEU A 49 -1.75 -1.99 -0.32
CA LEU A 49 -2.03 -0.57 -0.54
C LEU A 49 -3.49 -0.30 -0.92
N TRP A 50 -4.02 -1.05 -1.88
CA TRP A 50 -5.39 -0.89 -2.37
C TRP A 50 -6.44 -1.22 -1.31
N LYS A 51 -6.21 -2.26 -0.50
CA LYS A 51 -7.10 -2.61 0.63
C LYS A 51 -7.15 -1.52 1.69
N GLN A 52 -6.07 -0.76 1.85
CA GLN A 52 -5.97 0.26 2.90
C GLN A 52 -6.32 1.67 2.40
N SER A 53 -6.27 1.92 1.10
CA SER A 53 -6.43 3.27 0.55
C SER A 53 -6.99 3.25 -0.88
N PRO A 54 -8.25 3.69 -1.07
CA PRO A 54 -8.84 3.88 -2.39
C PRO A 54 -8.06 4.89 -3.25
N TYR A 55 -7.37 5.85 -2.63
CA TYR A 55 -6.51 6.80 -3.34
C TYR A 55 -5.41 6.06 -4.12
N PHE A 56 -4.69 5.14 -3.47
CA PHE A 56 -3.64 4.38 -4.14
C PHE A 56 -4.19 3.38 -5.16
N ALA A 57 -5.41 2.87 -4.97
CA ALA A 57 -6.09 2.09 -6.01
C ALA A 57 -6.26 2.93 -7.28
N ALA A 58 -6.90 4.09 -7.16
CA ALA A 58 -7.11 4.99 -8.29
C ALA A 58 -5.80 5.46 -8.95
N THR A 59 -4.77 5.79 -8.15
CA THR A 59 -3.47 6.25 -8.67
C THR A 59 -2.76 5.20 -9.54
N PHE A 60 -2.84 3.92 -9.17
CA PHE A 60 -2.05 2.86 -9.83
C PHE A 60 -2.83 1.98 -10.81
N GLU A 61 -4.17 2.04 -10.82
CA GLU A 61 -5.02 1.31 -11.76
C GLU A 61 -5.39 2.13 -13.02
N GLY A 62 -5.20 3.45 -12.99
CA GLY A 62 -5.52 4.32 -14.12
C GLY A 62 -4.48 4.32 -15.25
N GLU A 63 -4.84 4.96 -16.37
CA GLU A 63 -3.95 5.11 -17.54
C GLU A 63 -2.92 6.25 -17.41
N PHE A 64 -2.90 6.94 -16.27
CA PHE A 64 -1.93 7.98 -15.98
C PHE A 64 -0.52 7.41 -15.81
N ARG A 65 0.48 8.31 -15.83
CA ARG A 65 1.89 7.93 -15.77
C ARG A 65 2.21 7.12 -14.51
N GLU A 66 1.59 7.43 -13.37
CA GLU A 66 1.76 6.71 -12.12
C GLU A 66 1.34 5.24 -12.23
N GLY A 67 0.27 4.96 -12.98
CA GLY A 67 -0.19 3.61 -13.29
C GLY A 67 0.70 2.89 -14.31
N GLN A 68 1.29 3.60 -15.28
CA GLN A 68 2.22 2.99 -16.22
C GLN A 68 3.57 2.67 -15.56
N ASP A 69 4.14 3.64 -14.85
CA ASP A 69 5.45 3.54 -14.20
C ASP A 69 5.39 2.75 -12.88
N GLN A 70 4.19 2.50 -12.37
CA GLN A 70 3.94 1.85 -11.08
C GLN A 70 4.69 2.56 -9.95
N SER A 71 4.72 3.89 -10.02
CA SER A 71 5.42 4.76 -9.08
C SER A 71 4.69 6.09 -8.90
N THR A 72 4.69 6.61 -7.68
CA THR A 72 4.15 7.93 -7.37
C THR A 72 5.01 8.66 -6.34
N THR A 73 4.88 9.98 -6.30
CA THR A 73 5.52 10.84 -5.32
C THR A 73 4.44 11.54 -4.50
N LEU A 74 4.44 11.30 -3.18
CA LEU A 74 3.56 11.99 -2.24
C LEU A 74 4.23 13.29 -1.83
N THR A 75 3.72 14.39 -2.35
CA THR A 75 4.07 15.74 -1.90
C THR A 75 3.10 16.17 -0.81
N GLU A 76 3.61 16.87 0.20
CA GLU A 76 2.73 17.59 1.12
C GLU A 76 1.93 18.60 0.31
N ILE A 77 0.61 18.47 0.37
CA ILE A 77 -0.29 19.56 0.02
C ILE A 77 -0.31 20.45 1.25
N ASP A 78 0.35 21.61 1.19
CA ASP A 78 0.13 22.67 2.16
C ASP A 78 -1.38 22.89 2.18
N GLY A 79 -2.01 22.53 3.29
CA GLY A 79 -3.40 22.86 3.56
C GLY A 79 -3.45 24.38 3.72
N GLY A 80 -3.54 25.09 2.61
CA GLY A 80 -3.59 26.54 2.57
C GLY A 80 -4.72 27.03 3.46
N GLY A 81 -4.34 27.54 4.64
CA GLY A 81 -5.12 28.53 5.34
C GLY A 81 -5.09 29.79 4.49
N ASP A 82 -6.09 29.93 3.63
CA ASP A 82 -6.62 31.21 3.14
C ASP A 82 -8.02 30.92 2.57
N TRP A 83 -8.99 30.89 3.47
CA TRP A 83 -10.42 31.11 3.21
C TRP A 83 -10.89 32.22 4.15
#